data_AF-A0A538J5C5-F1
#
_entry.id   AF-A0A538J5C5-F1
#
_cell.length_a   1.000
_cell.length_b   1.000
_cell.length_c   1.000
_cell.angle_alpha   90.00
_cell.angle_beta   90.00
_cell.angle_gamma   90.00
#
_symmetry.space_group_name_H-M   'P 1'
#
loop_
_entity.id
_entity.type
_entity.pdbx_description
1 polymer ?
#
loop_
_entity_poly.entity_id
_entity_poly.type
_entity_poly.pdbx_seq_one_letter_code
_entity_poly.pdbx_strand_id
1 'polypeptide(L)' 'MTERMRVASTEAGGFVRFWSTGQAVKGEFHCAECSYGVTVYRELPRCPMCGGDSWEQAPWSPFTRALHSQLQ' A
#
# COMPACT_ATOMS: atom_id res chain seq x y z
N MET A 1 -30.56 23.81 23.64
CA MET A 1 -30.41 22.44 23.10
C MET A 1 -29.26 22.49 22.11
N THR A 2 -28.04 22.43 22.62
CA THR A 2 -26.81 22.80 21.89
C THR A 2 -25.99 21.52 21.71
N GLU A 3 -26.27 20.75 20.67
CA GLU A 3 -25.53 19.50 20.44
C GLU A 3 -24.40 19.75 19.44
N ARG A 4 -23.19 19.89 19.98
CA ARG A 4 -21.93 19.82 19.25
C ARG A 4 -21.53 18.35 19.18
N MET A 5 -21.64 17.73 18.01
CA MET A 5 -20.97 16.46 17.74
C MET A 5 -19.96 16.65 16.61
N ARG A 6 -18.78 17.17 16.94
CA ARG A 6 -17.59 16.95 16.11
C ARG A 6 -16.99 15.63 16.55
N VAL A 7 -17.20 14.58 15.77
CA VAL A 7 -16.44 13.35 15.92
C VAL A 7 -14.99 13.64 15.52
N ALA A 8 -14.08 13.43 16.45
CA ALA A 8 -12.65 13.58 16.23
C ALA A 8 -12.17 12.48 15.28
N SER A 9 -11.73 12.85 14.08
CA SER A 9 -10.98 11.97 13.21
C SER A 9 -9.68 11.61 13.91
N THR A 10 -9.65 10.46 14.58
CA THR A 10 -8.39 9.84 14.99
C THR A 10 -7.85 9.12 13.76
N GLU A 11 -7.39 9.90 12.79
CA GLU A 11 -6.51 9.37 11.74
C GLU A 11 -5.22 9.04 12.47
N ALA A 12 -5.13 7.81 12.99
CA ALA A 12 -3.87 7.17 13.22
C ALA A 12 -3.16 7.20 11.87
N GLY A 13 -2.39 8.26 11.62
CA GLY A 13 -1.60 8.46 10.43
C GLY A 13 -0.53 7.38 10.43
N GLY A 14 -0.93 6.17 10.02
CA GLY A 14 -0.03 5.07 9.76
C GLY A 14 0.87 5.54 8.64
N PHE A 15 2.09 5.92 8.99
CA PHE A 15 3.09 6.25 8.01
C PHE A 15 3.33 5.01 7.15
N VAL A 16 2.87 5.03 5.91
CA VAL A 16 3.19 3.98 4.94
C VAL A 16 4.66 4.16 4.59
N ARG A 17 5.47 3.17 4.95
CA ARG A 17 6.87 3.14 4.55
C ARG A 17 6.93 2.75 3.08
N PHE A 18 7.45 3.66 2.26
CA PHE A 18 7.83 3.36 0.89
C PHE A 18 9.19 2.68 0.86
N TRP A 19 9.32 1.70 -0.02
CA TRP A 19 10.51 0.91 -0.27
C TRP A 19 10.95 1.14 -1.71
N SER A 20 12.25 1.29 -1.91
CA SER A 20 12.83 1.49 -3.24
C SER A 20 13.33 0.19 -3.83
N THR A 21 13.39 0.16 -5.16
CA THR A 21 14.03 -0.93 -5.92
C THR A 21 15.45 -1.21 -5.41
N GLY A 22 15.82 -2.48 -5.33
CA GLY A 22 17.12 -2.95 -4.86
C GLY A 22 17.22 -3.10 -3.34
N GLN A 23 16.19 -2.70 -2.57
CA GLN A 23 16.14 -2.96 -1.14
C GLN A 23 15.92 -4.44 -0.86
N ALA A 24 16.66 -4.98 0.12
CA ALA A 24 16.53 -6.35 0.56
C ALA A 24 15.35 -6.50 1.52
N VAL A 25 14.21 -6.96 1.01
CA VAL A 25 12.96 -7.06 1.75
C VAL A 25 12.24 -8.35 1.45
N LYS A 26 11.34 -8.74 2.37
CA LYS A 26 10.50 -9.93 2.21
C LYS A 26 9.06 -9.59 2.55
N GLY A 27 8.13 -10.01 1.71
CA GLY A 27 6.71 -9.77 1.89
C GLY A 27 6.01 -9.44 0.58
N GLU A 28 4.75 -9.00 0.71
CA GLU A 28 3.97 -8.49 -0.41
C GLU A 28 4.09 -6.97 -0.49
N PHE A 29 4.30 -6.47 -1.70
CA PHE A 29 4.49 -5.06 -1.99
C PHE A 29 3.60 -4.64 -3.16
N HIS A 30 3.01 -3.46 -3.07
CA HIS A 30 2.25 -2.83 -4.15
C HIS A 30 3.06 -1.68 -4.74
N CYS A 31 3.12 -1.56 -6.06
CA CYS A 31 3.74 -0.41 -6.68
C CYS A 31 2.94 0.86 -6.34
N ALA A 32 3.60 1.92 -5.89
CA ALA A 32 2.93 3.17 -5.51
C ALA A 32 2.29 3.90 -6.70
N GLU A 33 2.70 3.57 -7.93
CA GLU A 33 2.25 4.25 -9.16
C GLU A 33 1.11 3.53 -9.87
N CYS A 34 1.16 2.19 -9.94
CA CYS A 34 0.16 1.39 -10.68
C CYS A 34 -0.55 0.35 -9.81
N SER A 35 -0.27 0.32 -8.51
CA SER A 35 -0.82 -0.61 -7.52
C SER A 35 -0.56 -2.10 -7.84
N TYR A 36 0.39 -2.40 -8.72
CA TYR A 36 0.76 -3.77 -9.06
C TYR A 36 1.37 -4.49 -7.86
N GLY A 37 0.81 -5.65 -7.49
CA GLY A 37 1.27 -6.46 -6.36
C GLY A 37 2.35 -7.45 -6.74
N VAL A 38 3.43 -7.50 -5.96
CA VAL A 38 4.51 -8.48 -6.09
C VAL A 38 4.86 -9.08 -4.73
N THR A 39 5.16 -10.37 -4.70
CA THR A 39 5.77 -11.02 -3.53
C THR A 39 7.28 -11.06 -3.70
N VAL A 40 8.00 -10.40 -2.81
CA VAL A 40 9.47 -10.36 -2.79
C VAL A 40 10.02 -11.25 -1.70
N TYR A 41 11.12 -11.96 -2.02
CA TYR A 41 11.82 -12.85 -1.08
C TYR A 41 13.31 -12.53 -0.92
N ARG A 42 13.88 -11.66 -1.79
CA ARG A 42 15.26 -11.17 -1.67
C ARG A 42 15.34 -9.67 -1.85
N GLU A 43 15.16 -9.20 -3.08
CA GLU A 43 15.37 -7.81 -3.47
C GLU A 43 14.17 -7.28 -4.26
N LEU A 44 13.83 -6.02 -4.00
CA LEU A 44 12.68 -5.36 -4.62
C LEU A 44 12.99 -5.03 -6.10
N PRO A 45 12.31 -5.63 -7.08
CA PRO A 45 12.57 -5.32 -8.49
C PRO A 45 11.94 -3.98 -8.89
N ARG A 46 12.25 -3.47 -10.09
CA ARG A 46 11.45 -2.40 -10.69
C ARG A 46 10.08 -2.94 -11.07
N CYS A 47 9.06 -2.09 -11.05
CA CYS A 47 7.72 -2.47 -11.45
C CYS A 47 7.71 -2.83 -12.96
N PRO A 48 7.36 -4.06 -13.34
CA PRO A 48 7.38 -4.49 -14.74
C PRO A 48 6.28 -3.83 -15.59
N MET A 49 5.27 -3.21 -14.96
CA MET A 49 4.15 -2.57 -15.65
C MET A 49 4.40 -1.09 -15.99
N CYS A 50 4.87 -0.30 -15.03
CA CYS A 50 5.09 1.14 -15.22
C CYS A 50 6.57 1.56 -15.21
N GLY A 51 7.49 0.65 -14.83
CA GLY A 51 8.90 0.98 -14.63
C GLY A 51 9.21 1.68 -13.30
N GLY A 52 8.19 1.89 -12.46
CA GLY A 52 8.30 2.53 -11.16
C GLY A 52 9.27 1.85 -10.20
N ASP A 53 9.93 2.65 -9.37
CA ASP A 53 10.91 2.18 -8.39
C ASP A 53 10.40 2.18 -6.94
N SER A 54 9.20 2.74 -6.72
CA SER A 54 8.58 2.93 -5.42
C SER A 54 7.51 1.89 -5.11
N TRP A 55 7.60 1.32 -3.92
CA TRP A 55 6.77 0.21 -3.46
C TRP A 55 6.23 0.45 -2.05
N GLU A 56 4.99 0.08 -1.81
CA GLU A 56 4.33 0.14 -0.51
C GLU A 56 4.20 -1.26 0.05
N GLN A 57 4.53 -1.45 1.33
CA GLN A 57 4.35 -2.74 1.96
C GLN A 57 2.86 -3.01 2.18
N ALA A 58 2.34 -4.06 1.53
CA ALA A 58 0.97 -4.47 1.75
C ALA A 58 0.84 -5.11 3.14
N PRO A 59 -0.18 -4.76 3.93
CA PRO A 59 -0.52 -5.54 5.10
C PRO A 59 -0.95 -6.92 4.59
N TRP A 60 -0.08 -7.92 4.78
CA TRP A 60 -0.36 -9.28 4.35
C TRP A 60 -1.65 -9.76 5.02
N SER A 61 -2.74 -9.78 4.26
CA SER A 61 -4.03 -10.24 4.70
C SER A 61 -4.66 -11.02 3.54
N PRO A 62 -5.02 -12.30 3.75
CA PRO A 62 -5.54 -13.17 2.69
C PRO A 62 -6.87 -12.72 2.08
N PHE A 63 -7.46 -11.61 2.57
CA PHE A 63 -8.77 -11.11 2.15
C PHE A 63 -8.77 -9.70 1.54
N THR A 64 -7.62 -9.03 1.37
CA THR A 64 -7.57 -7.64 0.85
C THR A 64 -7.56 -7.54 -0.68
N ARG A 65 -7.93 -8.61 -1.40
CA ARG A 65 -7.99 -8.61 -2.88
C ARG A 65 -9.38 -8.26 -3.45
N ALA A 66 -10.24 -7.63 -2.65
CA ALA A 66 -11.65 -7.40 -2.97
C ALA A 66 -12.14 -5.95 -2.77
N LEU A 67 -11.24 -4.96 -2.75
CA LEU A 67 -11.65 -3.54 -2.68
C LEU A 67 -10.95 -2.66 -3.72
N HIS A 68 -10.72 -3.17 -4.92
CA HIS A 68 -10.38 -2.31 -6.08
C HIS A 68 -11.27 -2.68 -7.27
N SER A 69 -12.57 -2.61 -7.04
CA SER A 69 -13.59 -2.70 -8.08
C SER A 69 -14.83 -1.92 -7.67
N GLN A 70 -14.65 -0.64 -7.34
CA GLN A 70 -15.75 0.31 -7.31
C GLN A 70 -15.23 1.64 -7.84
N LEU A 71 -15.28 1.80 -9.15
CA LEU A 71 -15.81 3.00 -9.78
C LEU A 71 -16.28 2.57 -11.18
N GLN A 72 -17.60 2.52 -11.31
CA GLN A 72 -18.34 2.51 -12.56
C GLN A 72 -18.15 3.83 -13.31
#